data_AF-A0A8T4NDL8-F1
#
_entry.id   AF-A0A8T4NDL8-F1
#
_cell.length_a   1.000
_cell.length_b   1.000
_cell.length_c   1.000
_cell.angle_alpha   90.00
_cell.angle_beta   90.00
_cell.angle_gamma   90.00
#
_symmetry.space_group_name_H-M   'P 1'
#
loop_
_entity.id
_entity.type
_entity.pdbx_description
1 polymer ?
#
loop_
_entity_poly.entity_id
_entity_poly.type
_entity_poly.pdbx_seq_one_letter_code
_entity_poly.pdbx_strand_id
1 'polypeptide(L)' 'MTSKTKKSRSAGRFGARYGKRVRDSLVAVESKQRIKQKCPFCKKPGAKRLSKGIWQCARENCNKKFASDTYHLQ' A
#
# COMPACT_ATOMS: atom_id res chain seq x y z
N MET A 1 -0.44 16.18 -14.83
CA MET A 1 -0.77 14.98 -14.04
C MET A 1 -2.00 14.33 -14.65
N THR A 2 -1.87 13.28 -15.47
CA THR A 2 -3.05 12.65 -16.08
C THR A 2 -3.94 12.09 -14.98
N SER A 3 -5.22 12.45 -14.97
CA SER A 3 -6.13 12.03 -13.92
C SER A 3 -6.20 10.51 -13.91
N LYS A 4 -6.09 9.89 -12.73
CA LYS A 4 -6.28 8.45 -12.63
C LYS A 4 -7.71 8.16 -13.07
N THR A 5 -7.85 7.23 -14.01
CA THR A 5 -9.15 6.75 -14.48
C THR A 5 -10.04 6.35 -13.30
N LYS A 6 -11.25 6.93 -13.24
CA LYS A 6 -12.19 6.81 -12.10
C LYS A 6 -12.42 5.36 -11.64
N LYS A 7 -12.48 4.44 -12.60
CA LYS A 7 -12.76 3.01 -12.38
C LYS A 7 -11.49 2.18 -12.14
N SER A 8 -10.50 2.28 -13.01
CA SER A 8 -9.31 1.42 -12.98
C SER A 8 -8.20 1.84 -12.00
N ARG A 9 -8.22 3.07 -11.48
CA ARG A 9 -7.30 3.56 -10.44
C ARG A 9 -5.84 3.14 -10.69
N SER A 10 -5.22 2.41 -9.77
CA SER A 10 -3.83 1.95 -9.86
C SER A 10 -3.61 0.81 -10.84
N ALA A 11 -4.66 0.06 -11.19
CA ALA A 11 -4.63 -1.01 -12.18
C ALA A 11 -4.68 -0.51 -13.62
N GLY A 12 -4.82 0.81 -13.84
CA GLY A 12 -4.67 1.42 -15.16
C GLY A 12 -3.32 1.10 -15.84
N ARG A 13 -2.27 0.80 -15.06
CA ARG A 13 -0.94 0.39 -15.58
C ARG A 13 -0.97 -0.86 -16.45
N PHE A 14 -1.97 -1.72 -16.27
CA PHE A 14 -2.03 -3.01 -16.96
C PHE A 14 -2.67 -2.92 -18.36
N GLY A 15 -3.27 -1.78 -18.70
CA GLY A 15 -4.00 -1.60 -19.96
C GLY A 15 -5.23 -2.52 -20.06
N ALA A 16 -5.44 -3.10 -21.23
CA ALA A 16 -6.57 -4.00 -21.51
C ALA A 16 -6.39 -5.44 -20.98
N ARG A 17 -5.24 -5.77 -20.40
CA ARG A 17 -4.87 -7.14 -20.01
C ARG A 17 -5.51 -7.58 -18.68
N TYR A 18 -5.55 -8.90 -18.46
CA TYR A 18 -5.92 -9.59 -17.21
C TYR A 18 -7.40 -9.53 -16.79
N GLY A 19 -8.28 -8.90 -17.58
CA GLY A 19 -9.72 -8.84 -17.30
C GLY A 19 -10.09 -7.87 -16.16
N LYS A 20 -11.40 -7.66 -15.94
CA LYS A 20 -11.90 -6.68 -14.96
C LYS A 20 -11.79 -7.18 -13.51
N ARG A 21 -12.27 -8.40 -13.24
CA ARG A 21 -12.37 -8.94 -11.88
C ARG A 21 -11.03 -9.01 -11.14
N VAL A 22 -9.99 -9.48 -11.82
CA VAL A 22 -8.63 -9.54 -11.27
C VAL A 22 -8.08 -8.14 -10.96
N ARG A 23 -8.32 -7.17 -11.84
CA ARG A 23 -7.92 -5.78 -11.64
C ARG A 23 -8.64 -5.14 -10.46
N ASP A 24 -9.94 -5.40 -10.30
CA ASP A 24 -10.73 -4.87 -9.18
C ASP A 24 -10.22 -5.42 -7.83
N SER A 25 -9.92 -6.72 -7.74
CA SER A 25 -9.30 -7.33 -6.55
C SER A 25 -7.92 -6.74 -6.24
N LEU A 26 -7.09 -6.52 -7.26
CA LEU A 26 -5.77 -5.92 -7.08
C LEU A 26 -5.86 -4.46 -6.59
N VAL A 27 -6.80 -3.67 -7.12
CA VAL A 27 -7.03 -2.29 -6.69
C VAL A 27 -7.46 -2.25 -5.22
N ALA A 28 -8.32 -3.18 -4.78
CA ALA A 28 -8.74 -3.27 -3.38
C ALA A 28 -7.54 -3.50 -2.44
N VAL A 29 -6.60 -4.37 -2.80
CA VAL A 29 -5.39 -4.63 -2.01
C VAL A 29 -4.41 -3.46 -2.07
N GLU A 30 -4.10 -2.95 -3.26
CA GLU A 30 -3.13 -1.87 -3.41
C GLU A 30 -3.60 -0.55 -2.79
N SER A 31 -4.90 -0.26 -2.83
CA SER A 31 -5.44 0.96 -2.21
C SER A 31 -5.21 0.98 -0.70
N LYS A 32 -5.47 -0.14 -0.03
CA LYS A 32 -5.20 -0.30 1.41
C LYS A 32 -3.69 -0.34 1.72
N GLN A 33 -2.88 -0.96 0.84
CA GLN A 33 -1.42 -1.07 1.03
C GLN A 33 -0.69 0.28 0.90
N ARG A 34 -1.11 1.16 -0.04
CA ARG A 34 -0.44 2.44 -0.30
C ARG A 34 -0.73 3.52 0.74
N ILE A 35 -1.71 3.30 1.60
CA ILE A 35 -2.03 4.21 2.71
C ILE A 35 -0.94 4.07 3.79
N LYS A 36 -0.50 5.21 4.34
CA LYS A 36 0.45 5.21 5.46
C LYS A 36 -0.24 4.66 6.69
N GLN A 37 0.21 3.50 7.15
CA GLN A 37 -0.39 2.83 8.31
C GLN A 37 0.17 3.38 9.63
N LYS A 38 -0.57 3.14 10.71
CA LYS A 38 -0.13 3.45 12.07
C LYS A 38 1.03 2.52 12.44
N CYS A 39 2.12 3.11 12.90
CA CYS A 39 3.25 2.33 13.37
C CYS A 39 2.98 1.84 14.82
N PRO A 40 3.26 0.57 15.15
CA PRO A 40 3.01 0.03 16.50
C PRO A 40 3.88 0.70 17.58
N PHE A 41 5.06 1.19 17.22
CA PHE A 41 5.99 1.81 18.17
C PHE A 41 5.64 3.28 18.45
N CYS A 42 5.48 4.10 17.41
CA CYS A 42 5.23 5.53 17.59
C CYS A 42 3.76 5.91 17.58
N LYS A 43 2.84 4.95 17.35
CA LYS A 43 1.36 5.10 17.25
C LYS A 43 0.88 6.13 16.23
N LYS A 44 1.79 6.73 15.47
CA LYS A 44 1.52 7.75 14.47
C LYS A 44 1.46 7.14 13.07
N PRO A 45 0.70 7.74 12.14
CA PRO A 45 0.69 7.33 10.73
C PRO A 45 2.05 7.67 10.11
N GLY A 46 2.70 6.66 9.55
CA GLY A 46 4.07 6.82 9.01
C GLY A 46 4.76 5.53 8.62
N ALA A 47 4.15 4.36 8.87
CA ALA A 47 4.67 3.10 8.38
C ALA A 47 4.51 3.02 6.86
N LYS A 48 5.61 2.76 6.17
CA LYS A 48 5.68 2.49 4.73
C LYS A 48 6.20 1.06 4.53
N ARG A 49 5.63 0.35 3.57
CA ARG A 49 6.09 -0.98 3.22
C ARG A 49 7.40 -0.89 2.43
N LEU A 50 8.41 -1.64 2.84
CA LEU A 50 9.67 -1.79 2.10
C LEU A 50 9.63 -3.03 1.20
N SER A 51 9.22 -4.17 1.77
CA SER A 51 9.15 -5.44 1.06
C SER A 51 7.95 -6.27 1.54
N LYS A 52 7.82 -7.52 1.10
CA LYS A 52 6.78 -8.43 1.61
C LYS A 52 7.01 -8.65 3.11
N GLY A 53 6.03 -8.27 3.92
CA GLY A 53 6.06 -8.42 5.38
C GLY A 53 7.02 -7.50 6.13
N ILE A 54 7.88 -6.71 5.44
CA ILE A 54 8.78 -5.76 6.10
C ILE A 54 8.29 -4.33 5.89
N TRP A 55 8.13 -3.63 7.01
CA TRP A 55 7.69 -2.24 7.05
C TRP A 55 8.70 -1.39 7.79
N GLN A 56 8.79 -0.12 7.39
CA GLN A 56 9.65 0.88 8.01
C GLN A 56 8.82 2.09 8.40
N CYS A 57 9.00 2.58 9.61
CA CYS A 57 8.48 3.89 9.98
C CYS A 57 9.36 4.98 9.34
N ALA A 58 8.78 5.84 8.50
CA ALA A 58 9.50 6.93 7.86
C ALA A 58 9.67 8.18 8.75
N ARG A 59 9.32 8.09 10.05
CA ARG A 59 9.56 9.17 11.00
C ARG A 59 10.94 9.03 11.60
N GLU A 60 11.64 10.16 11.69
CA GLU A 60 13.01 10.23 12.20
C GLU A 60 13.13 9.70 13.63
N ASN A 61 12.15 10.02 14.49
CA ASN A 61 12.12 9.59 15.89
C ASN A 61 11.90 8.07 16.05
N CYS A 62 11.41 7.38 15.02
CA CYS A 62 11.07 5.96 15.11
C CYS A 62 12.00 5.11 14.27
N ASN A 63 12.18 5.40 12.98
CA ASN A 63 13.07 4.77 11.98
C ASN A 63 13.27 3.23 12.02
N LYS A 64 12.45 2.50 12.77
CA LYS A 64 12.52 1.05 12.97
C LYS A 64 11.94 0.33 11.75
N LYS A 65 12.63 -0.72 11.35
CA LYS A 65 12.13 -1.75 10.44
C LYS A 65 11.51 -2.86 11.28
N PHE A 66 10.36 -3.37 10.89
CA PHE A 66 9.68 -4.42 11.62
C PHE A 66 8.93 -5.36 10.68
N ALA A 67 8.74 -6.60 11.15
CA ALA A 67 7.96 -7.62 10.47
C ALA A 67 6.48 -7.47 10.82
N SER A 68 5.61 -7.56 9.83
CA SER A 68 4.16 -7.59 10.00
C SER A 68 3.52 -8.22 8.76
N ASP A 69 2.20 -8.16 8.67
CA ASP A 69 1.43 -8.63 7.54
C ASP A 69 1.91 -8.12 6.17
N THR A 70 1.63 -8.93 5.15
CA THR A 70 2.16 -8.71 3.81
C THR A 70 1.55 -7.48 3.13
N TYR A 71 0.27 -7.18 3.38
CA TYR A 71 -0.45 -6.13 2.65
C TYR A 71 -0.88 -4.96 3.54
N HIS A 72 -1.24 -5.19 4.81
CA HIS A 72 -1.74 -4.15 5.73
C HIS A 72 -1.18 -4.38 7.13
N LEU A 73 -0.62 -3.37 7.78
CA LEU A 73 -0.58 -3.35 9.24
C LEU A 73 -2.03 -3.20 9.72
N GLN A 74 -2.49 -4.13 10.53
CA GLN A 74 -3.82 -4.19 11.16
C GLN A 74 -4.41 -2.82 11.54
#